data_AF-A0A9E3EMT4-F1
#
_entry.id   AF-A0A9E3EMT4-F1
#
_cell.length_a   1.000
_cell.length_b   1.000
_cell.length_c   1.000
_cell.angle_alpha   90.00
_cell.angle_beta   90.00
_cell.angle_gamma   90.00
#
_symmetry.space_group_name_H-M   'P 1'
#
loop_
_entity.id
_entity.type
_entity.pdbx_description
1 polymer ?
#
loop_
_entity_poly.entity_id
_entity_poly.type
_entity_poly.pdbx_seq_one_letter_code
_entity_poly.pdbx_strand_id
1 'polypeptide(L)'
;MGRHSIKAKFFLTFGVMLTLILALGASSLHEANVMARLTHYSYRSTLPSVAAGTRLGAELSAIRVAEAERILTDDSALMAEADASTAHARRAIAAALEDLRRSADSEQERAIVRSIAHQMPDFFHAVDRFAALFRTGRRQEAQVLFMGRLDVDFDEMSRQIER
;
A
#
# COMPACT_ATOMS: atom_id res chain seq x y z
N MET A 1 37.84 -64.80 0.28
CA MET A 1 36.69 -64.15 -0.39
C MET A 1 35.39 -64.62 0.26
N GLY A 2 34.80 -63.82 1.14
CA GLY A 2 33.59 -64.21 1.88
C GLY A 2 32.36 -64.24 0.97
N ARG A 3 31.63 -65.38 0.93
CA ARG A 3 30.29 -65.47 0.32
C ARG A 3 29.32 -64.62 1.15
N HIS A 4 29.16 -63.35 0.82
CA HIS A 4 28.09 -62.54 1.39
C HIS A 4 26.73 -63.11 0.99
N SER A 5 25.90 -63.46 1.99
CA SER A 5 24.55 -64.00 1.80
C SER A 5 23.67 -63.02 1.02
N ILE A 6 22.90 -63.53 0.05
CA ILE A 6 21.95 -62.76 -0.77
C ILE A 6 20.99 -61.95 0.11
N LYS A 7 20.62 -62.49 1.28
CA LYS A 7 19.77 -61.82 2.27
C LYS A 7 20.39 -60.51 2.77
N ALA A 8 21.69 -60.50 3.05
CA ALA A 8 22.39 -59.31 3.54
C ALA A 8 22.43 -58.19 2.50
N LYS A 9 22.61 -58.53 1.22
CA LYS A 9 22.57 -57.56 0.12
C LYS A 9 21.19 -56.92 -0.04
N PHE A 10 20.12 -57.72 0.09
CA PHE A 10 18.75 -57.22 0.01
C PHE A 10 18.41 -56.25 1.15
N PHE A 11 18.79 -56.59 2.39
CA PHE A 11 18.57 -55.68 3.52
C PHE A 11 19.36 -54.37 3.38
N LEU A 12 20.57 -54.43 2.82
CA LEU A 12 21.38 -53.25 2.56
C LEU A 12 20.72 -52.33 1.52
N THR A 13 20.30 -52.88 0.38
CA THR A 13 19.66 -52.07 -0.68
C THR A 13 18.32 -51.50 -0.22
N PHE A 14 17.52 -52.29 0.50
CA PHE A 14 16.26 -51.83 1.07
C PHE A 14 16.49 -50.72 2.11
N GLY A 15 17.47 -50.87 3.00
CA GLY A 15 17.82 -49.85 3.98
C GLY A 15 18.25 -48.53 3.34
N VAL A 16 19.09 -48.59 2.30
CA VAL A 16 19.52 -47.41 1.52
C VAL A 16 18.32 -46.74 0.86
N MET A 17 17.44 -47.51 0.19
CA MET A 17 16.25 -46.98 -0.47
C MET A 17 15.29 -46.32 0.52
N LEU A 18 15.03 -46.97 1.66
CA LEU A 18 14.18 -46.42 2.72
C LEU A 18 14.76 -45.11 3.27
N THR A 19 16.08 -45.07 3.50
CA THR A 19 16.76 -43.86 3.99
C THR A 19 16.63 -42.72 2.99
N LEU A 20 16.78 -42.99 1.70
CA LEU A 20 16.59 -41.99 0.64
C LEU A 20 15.15 -41.47 0.57
N ILE A 21 14.15 -42.35 0.70
CA ILE A 21 12.73 -41.96 0.73
C ILE A 21 12.45 -41.07 1.94
N LEU A 22 12.95 -41.42 3.12
CA LEU A 22 12.79 -40.63 4.34
C LEU A 22 13.49 -39.26 4.24
N ALA A 23 14.71 -39.23 3.69
CA ALA A 23 15.45 -38.00 3.49
C ALA A 23 14.72 -37.06 2.51
N LEU A 24 14.20 -37.60 1.40
CA LEU A 24 13.41 -36.83 0.43
C LEU A 24 12.11 -36.32 1.06
N GLY A 25 11.40 -37.15 1.82
CA GLY A 25 10.20 -36.75 2.55
C GLY A 25 10.46 -35.63 3.56
N ALA A 26 11.54 -35.73 4.33
CA ALA A 26 11.93 -34.70 5.30
C ALA A 26 12.32 -33.38 4.59
N SER A 27 13.05 -33.46 3.48
CA SER A 27 13.41 -32.29 2.67
C SER A 27 12.16 -31.61 2.08
N SER A 28 11.23 -32.40 1.54
CA SER A 28 9.97 -31.88 0.99
C SER A 28 9.10 -31.20 2.05
N LEU A 29 9.01 -31.77 3.26
CA LEU A 29 8.32 -31.15 4.39
C LEU A 29 9.01 -29.87 4.87
N HIS A 30 10.34 -29.81 4.81
CA HIS A 30 11.10 -28.61 5.14
C HIS A 30 10.80 -27.49 4.15
N GLU A 31 10.85 -27.76 2.85
CA GLU A 31 10.52 -26.78 1.80
C GLU A 31 9.06 -26.31 1.89
N ALA A 32 8.12 -27.23 2.14
CA ALA A 32 6.71 -26.88 2.34
C ALA A 32 6.51 -25.93 3.54
N ASN A 33 7.23 -26.14 4.64
CA ASN A 33 7.18 -25.25 5.81
C ASN A 33 7.79 -23.86 5.53
N VAL A 34 8.83 -23.78 4.69
CA VAL A 34 9.42 -22.50 4.27
C VAL A 34 8.43 -21.75 3.37
N MET A 35 7.85 -22.42 2.38
CA MET A 35 6.79 -21.87 1.51
C MET A 35 5.59 -21.37 2.32
N ALA A 36 5.09 -22.18 3.26
CA ALA A 36 3.96 -21.80 4.10
C ALA A 36 4.23 -20.52 4.91
N ARG A 37 5.44 -20.37 5.47
CA ARG A 37 5.83 -19.13 6.17
C ARG A 37 5.92 -17.94 5.24
N LEU A 38 6.47 -18.13 4.03
CA LEU A 38 6.59 -17.07 3.04
C LEU A 38 5.22 -16.59 2.57
N THR A 39 4.31 -17.52 2.25
CA THR A 39 2.92 -17.20 1.89
C THR A 39 2.21 -16.47 3.03
N HIS A 40 2.40 -16.94 4.27
CA HIS A 40 1.80 -16.30 5.45
C HIS A 40 2.34 -14.89 5.68
N TYR A 41 3.64 -14.66 5.46
CA TYR A 41 4.26 -13.34 5.50
C TYR A 41 3.68 -12.43 4.42
N SER A 42 3.71 -12.85 3.15
CA SER A 42 3.17 -12.06 2.03
C SER A 42 1.70 -11.68 2.23
N TYR A 43 0.89 -12.59 2.79
CA TYR A 43 -0.52 -12.33 3.05
C TYR A 43 -0.73 -11.36 4.22
N ARG A 44 0.11 -11.40 5.25
CA ARG A 44 -0.07 -10.59 6.46
C ARG A 44 0.61 -9.22 6.41
N SER A 45 1.73 -9.05 5.71
CA SER A 45 2.48 -7.80 5.69
C SER A 45 2.44 -7.08 4.35
N THR A 46 2.72 -7.79 3.24
CA THR A 46 2.88 -7.15 1.93
C THR A 46 1.55 -6.73 1.32
N LEU A 47 0.55 -7.62 1.27
CA LEU A 47 -0.74 -7.30 0.62
C LEU A 47 -1.50 -6.16 1.32
N PRO A 48 -1.60 -6.10 2.67
CA PRO A 48 -2.27 -4.99 3.33
C PRO A 48 -1.58 -3.65 3.12
N SER A 49 -0.23 -3.63 3.10
CA SER A 49 0.55 -2.41 2.86
C SER A 49 0.29 -1.86 1.46
N VAL A 50 0.34 -2.72 0.43
CA VAL A 50 0.04 -2.33 -0.95
C VAL A 50 -1.41 -1.84 -1.09
N ALA A 51 -2.37 -2.54 -0.49
CA ALA A 51 -3.77 -2.15 -0.53
C ALA A 51 -4.01 -0.78 0.15
N ALA A 52 -3.32 -0.51 1.26
CA ALA A 52 -3.40 0.78 1.95
C ALA A 52 -2.75 1.90 1.12
N GLY A 53 -1.62 1.64 0.45
CA GLY A 53 -0.99 2.57 -0.49
C GLY A 53 -1.88 2.90 -1.69
N THR A 54 -2.47 1.88 -2.32
CA THR A 54 -3.42 2.06 -3.43
C THR A 54 -4.64 2.87 -2.99
N ARG A 55 -5.20 2.59 -1.80
CA ARG A 55 -6.31 3.37 -1.25
C ARG A 55 -5.91 4.81 -1.00
N LEU A 56 -4.73 5.05 -0.42
CA LEU A 56 -4.23 6.39 -0.18
C LEU A 56 -4.12 7.22 -1.48
N GLY A 57 -3.57 6.61 -2.55
CA GLY A 57 -3.51 7.24 -3.87
C GLY A 57 -4.90 7.55 -4.44
N ALA A 58 -5.84 6.61 -4.36
CA ALA A 58 -7.21 6.81 -4.84
C ALA A 58 -7.93 7.96 -4.12
N GLU A 59 -7.78 8.07 -2.80
CA GLU A 59 -8.40 9.15 -2.01
C GLU A 59 -7.76 10.52 -2.28
N LEU A 60 -6.44 10.58 -2.53
CA LEU A 60 -5.80 11.81 -3.00
C LEU A 60 -6.33 12.24 -4.37
N SER A 61 -6.48 11.31 -5.31
CA SER A 61 -7.09 11.60 -6.60
C SER A 61 -8.55 12.06 -6.46
N ALA A 62 -9.32 11.47 -5.53
CA ALA A 62 -10.69 11.88 -5.26
C ALA A 62 -10.78 13.35 -4.78
N ILE A 63 -9.82 13.81 -3.98
CA ILE A 63 -9.73 15.24 -3.61
C ILE A 63 -9.52 16.10 -4.88
N ARG A 64 -8.60 15.73 -5.76
CA ARG A 64 -8.35 16.49 -7.01
C ARG A 64 -9.56 16.55 -7.92
N VAL A 65 -10.30 15.44 -8.04
CA VAL A 65 -11.55 15.40 -8.81
C VAL A 65 -12.59 16.33 -8.20
N ALA A 66 -12.81 16.28 -6.88
CA ALA A 66 -13.76 17.16 -6.20
C ALA A 66 -13.36 18.66 -6.33
N GLU A 67 -12.07 18.98 -6.36
CA GLU A 67 -11.60 20.33 -6.62
C GLU A 67 -11.85 20.78 -8.06
N ALA A 68 -11.62 19.90 -9.04
CA ALA A 68 -11.94 20.18 -10.44
C ALA A 68 -13.45 20.39 -10.63
N GLU A 69 -14.30 19.57 -9.99
CA GLU A 69 -15.75 19.75 -10.00
C GLU A 69 -16.16 21.12 -9.48
N ARG A 70 -15.56 21.59 -8.36
CA ARG A 70 -15.80 22.96 -7.85
C ARG A 70 -15.44 24.05 -8.87
N ILE A 71 -14.42 23.84 -9.69
CA ILE A 71 -14.02 24.80 -10.74
C ILE A 71 -15.04 24.84 -11.87
N LEU A 72 -15.63 23.70 -12.21
CA LEU A 72 -16.46 23.52 -13.39
C LEU A 72 -17.95 23.78 -13.15
N THR A 73 -18.40 23.82 -11.90
CA THR A 73 -19.81 23.96 -11.54
C THR A 73 -20.15 25.32 -10.93
N ASP A 74 -21.34 25.82 -11.28
CA ASP A 74 -22.02 26.92 -10.58
C ASP A 74 -23.14 26.42 -9.66
N ASP A 75 -23.43 25.11 -9.69
CA ASP A 75 -24.50 24.51 -8.89
C ASP A 75 -24.06 24.30 -7.44
N SER A 76 -24.78 24.96 -6.52
CA SER A 76 -24.56 24.85 -5.08
C SER A 76 -24.69 23.42 -4.52
N ALA A 77 -25.51 22.56 -5.13
CA ALA A 77 -25.66 21.17 -4.71
C ALA A 77 -24.39 20.37 -5.03
N LEU A 78 -23.85 20.54 -6.25
CA LEU A 78 -22.60 19.89 -6.66
C LEU A 78 -21.40 20.43 -5.86
N MET A 79 -21.40 21.72 -5.50
CA MET A 79 -20.38 22.26 -4.58
C MET A 79 -20.43 21.59 -3.20
N ALA A 80 -21.62 21.38 -2.64
CA ALA A 80 -21.79 20.71 -1.35
C ALA A 80 -21.37 19.22 -1.42
N GLU A 81 -21.63 18.56 -2.55
CA GLU A 81 -21.16 17.19 -2.80
C GLU A 81 -19.63 17.12 -2.87
N ALA A 82 -18.99 18.05 -3.58
CA ALA A 82 -17.54 18.14 -3.62
C ALA A 82 -16.92 18.40 -2.22
N ASP A 83 -17.57 19.23 -1.39
CA ASP A 83 -17.19 19.44 0.02
C ASP A 83 -17.29 18.14 0.83
N ALA A 84 -18.39 17.41 0.69
CA ALA A 84 -18.59 16.14 1.38
C ALA A 84 -17.57 15.07 0.93
N SER A 85 -17.31 14.98 -0.38
CA SER A 85 -16.31 14.08 -0.97
C SER A 85 -14.90 14.40 -0.47
N THR A 86 -14.51 15.68 -0.46
CA THR A 86 -13.22 16.12 0.09
C THR A 86 -13.08 15.73 1.57
N ALA A 87 -14.12 15.94 2.37
CA ALA A 87 -14.11 15.60 3.79
C ALA A 87 -14.07 14.07 4.03
N HIS A 88 -14.75 13.29 3.19
CA HIS A 88 -14.67 11.83 3.21
C HIS A 88 -13.26 11.36 2.91
N ALA A 89 -12.66 11.82 1.82
CA ALA A 89 -11.31 11.44 1.39
C ALA A 89 -10.27 11.77 2.47
N ARG A 90 -10.36 12.92 3.14
CA ARG A 90 -9.47 13.25 4.27
C ARG A 90 -9.51 12.22 5.41
N ARG A 91 -10.72 11.75 5.79
CA ARG A 91 -10.86 10.71 6.81
C ARG A 91 -10.28 9.38 6.35
N ALA A 92 -10.52 9.02 5.10
CA ALA A 92 -9.99 7.80 4.50
C ALA A 92 -8.46 7.82 4.39
N ILE A 93 -7.86 8.95 4.00
CA ILE A 93 -6.41 9.17 4.00
C ILE A 93 -5.82 9.00 5.41
N ALA A 94 -6.43 9.61 6.43
CA ALA A 94 -5.95 9.48 7.80
C ALA A 94 -5.98 8.02 8.29
N ALA A 95 -7.04 7.28 7.96
CA ALA A 95 -7.13 5.86 8.27
C ALA A 95 -6.07 5.03 7.51
N ALA A 96 -5.88 5.30 6.20
CA ALA A 96 -4.89 4.61 5.39
C ALA A 96 -3.45 4.86 5.88
N LEU A 97 -3.13 6.08 6.34
CA LEU A 97 -1.83 6.40 6.93
C LEU A 97 -1.58 5.63 8.23
N GLU A 98 -2.60 5.47 9.08
CA GLU A 98 -2.45 4.66 10.29
C GLU A 98 -2.31 3.17 9.97
N ASP A 99 -3.02 2.66 8.96
CA ASP A 99 -2.85 1.30 8.48
C ASP A 99 -1.42 1.06 7.97
N LEU A 100 -0.91 1.96 7.11
CA LEU A 100 0.46 1.93 6.60
C LEU A 100 1.50 1.99 7.73
N ARG A 101 1.26 2.83 8.75
CA ARG A 101 2.15 2.94 9.91
C ARG A 101 2.22 1.63 10.70
N ARG A 102 1.10 0.91 10.81
CA ARG A 102 1.03 -0.38 11.50
C ARG A 102 1.62 -1.54 10.70
N SER A 103 1.57 -1.49 9.37
CA SER A 103 2.09 -2.53 8.49
C SER A 103 3.55 -2.32 8.05
N ALA A 104 4.15 -1.16 8.34
CA ALA A 104 5.53 -0.86 7.95
C ALA A 104 6.55 -1.68 8.78
N ASP A 105 7.13 -2.70 8.15
CA ASP A 105 8.03 -3.66 8.79
C ASP A 105 9.50 -3.25 8.66
N SER A 106 9.87 -2.62 7.54
CA SER A 106 11.23 -2.14 7.29
C SER A 106 11.45 -0.68 7.71
N GLU A 107 12.70 -0.31 8.00
CA GLU A 107 13.05 1.09 8.29
C GLU A 107 12.76 2.01 7.10
N GLN A 108 12.96 1.51 5.88
CA GLN A 108 12.68 2.21 4.64
C GLN A 108 11.19 2.52 4.49
N GLU A 109 10.30 1.53 4.66
CA GLU A 109 8.84 1.76 4.64
C GLU A 109 8.42 2.77 5.71
N ARG A 110 8.94 2.64 6.93
CA ARG A 110 8.64 3.60 8.01
C ARG A 110 9.11 5.01 7.67
N ALA A 111 10.24 5.15 6.98
CA ALA A 111 10.74 6.46 6.54
C ALA A 111 9.81 7.08 5.48
N ILE A 112 9.34 6.29 4.52
CA ILE A 112 8.37 6.72 3.50
C ILE A 112 7.06 7.15 4.16
N VAL A 113 6.48 6.32 5.03
CA VAL A 113 5.23 6.64 5.73
C VAL A 113 5.37 7.92 6.57
N ARG A 114 6.50 8.12 7.26
CA ARG A 114 6.77 9.37 7.99
C ARG A 114 6.86 10.59 7.07
N SER A 115 7.51 10.45 5.92
CA SER A 115 7.61 11.52 4.92
C SER A 115 6.22 11.95 4.44
N ILE A 116 5.39 10.99 4.04
CA ILE A 116 4.02 11.25 3.58
C ILE A 116 3.19 11.89 4.72
N ALA A 117 3.24 11.32 5.92
CA ALA A 117 2.51 11.85 7.08
C ALA A 117 2.96 13.27 7.46
N HIS A 118 4.22 13.63 7.20
CA HIS A 118 4.75 14.96 7.45
C HIS A 118 4.27 15.99 6.42
N GLN A 119 4.13 15.61 5.15
CA GLN A 119 3.70 16.50 4.06
C GLN A 119 2.18 16.66 3.95
N MET A 120 1.42 15.65 4.39
CA MET A 120 -0.04 15.64 4.26
C MET A 120 -0.76 16.86 4.87
N PRO A 121 -0.35 17.39 6.06
CA PRO A 121 -0.97 18.59 6.62
C PRO A 121 -0.84 19.82 5.73
N ASP A 122 0.30 20.02 5.08
CA ASP A 122 0.54 21.17 4.20
C ASP A 122 -0.33 21.09 2.95
N PHE A 123 -0.45 19.89 2.36
CA PHE A 123 -1.39 19.65 1.27
C PHE A 123 -2.83 19.96 1.68
N PHE A 124 -3.28 19.45 2.84
CA PHE A 124 -4.61 19.75 3.35
C PHE A 124 -4.84 21.24 3.59
N HIS A 125 -3.82 21.96 4.07
CA HIS A 125 -3.91 23.40 4.23
C HIS A 125 -4.05 24.12 2.88
N ALA A 126 -3.40 23.62 1.82
CA ALA A 126 -3.55 24.16 0.47
C ALA A 126 -4.95 23.90 -0.11
N VAL A 127 -5.49 22.69 0.07
CA VAL A 127 -6.88 22.33 -0.27
C VAL A 127 -7.89 23.23 0.47
N ASP A 128 -7.67 23.49 1.77
CA ASP A 128 -8.56 24.35 2.57
C ASP A 128 -8.52 25.80 2.08
N ARG A 129 -7.33 26.30 1.70
CA ARG A 129 -7.16 27.62 1.08
C ARG A 129 -7.87 27.70 -0.26
N PHE A 130 -7.78 26.66 -1.08
CA PHE A 130 -8.50 26.56 -2.35
C PHE A 130 -10.03 26.66 -2.14
N ALA A 131 -10.58 25.86 -1.23
CA ALA A 131 -12.00 25.89 -0.90
C ALA A 131 -12.45 27.25 -0.32
N ALA A 132 -11.60 27.92 0.46
CA ALA A 132 -11.89 29.26 0.98
C ALA A 132 -11.94 30.31 -0.14
N LEU A 133 -11.00 30.28 -1.10
CA LEU A 133 -11.00 31.18 -2.24
C LEU A 133 -12.29 31.06 -3.05
N PHE A 134 -12.76 29.83 -3.30
CA PHE A 134 -14.05 29.57 -3.96
C PHE A 134 -15.24 30.17 -3.20
N ARG A 135 -15.32 29.95 -1.88
CA ARG A 135 -16.40 30.50 -1.04
C ARG A 135 -16.44 32.03 -1.02
N THR A 136 -15.28 32.68 -1.16
CA THR A 136 -15.18 34.15 -1.24
C THR A 136 -15.33 34.72 -2.65
N GLY A 137 -15.67 33.90 -3.65
CA GLY A 137 -15.84 34.34 -5.05
C GLY A 137 -14.52 34.61 -5.80
N ARG A 138 -13.36 34.31 -5.21
CA ARG A 138 -12.02 34.55 -5.79
C ARG A 138 -11.60 33.40 -6.71
N ARG A 139 -12.43 33.11 -7.73
CA ARG A 139 -12.28 31.93 -8.60
C ARG A 139 -10.98 31.90 -9.40
N GLN A 140 -10.54 33.04 -9.93
CA GLN A 140 -9.28 33.12 -10.69
C GLN A 140 -8.08 32.73 -9.81
N GLU A 141 -8.04 33.22 -8.57
CA GLU A 141 -6.95 32.87 -7.63
C GLU A 141 -7.01 31.40 -7.21
N ALA A 142 -8.21 30.86 -7.05
CA ALA A 142 -8.38 29.43 -6.77
C ALA A 142 -7.89 28.57 -7.95
N GLN A 143 -8.18 28.95 -9.19
CA GLN A 143 -7.66 28.26 -10.39
C GLN A 143 -6.14 28.33 -10.47
N VAL A 144 -5.53 29.50 -10.21
CA VAL A 144 -4.07 29.64 -10.17
C VAL A 144 -3.46 28.76 -9.09
N LEU A 145 -4.08 28.68 -7.90
CA LEU A 145 -3.62 27.77 -6.84
C LEU A 145 -3.74 26.30 -7.25
N PHE A 146 -4.85 25.93 -7.88
CA PHE A 146 -5.16 24.57 -8.33
C PHE A 146 -4.19 24.05 -9.41
N MET A 147 -3.84 24.90 -10.38
CA MET A 147 -2.91 24.58 -11.48
C MET A 147 -1.44 24.78 -11.09
N GLY A 148 -1.18 25.44 -9.97
CA GLY A 148 0.16 25.80 -9.52
C GLY A 148 0.58 24.92 -8.35
N ARG A 149 0.63 25.53 -7.15
CA ARG A 149 1.20 24.90 -5.97
C ARG A 149 0.51 23.58 -5.60
N LEU A 150 -0.81 23.52 -5.72
CA LEU A 150 -1.60 22.35 -5.32
C LEU A 150 -1.35 21.15 -6.23
N ASP A 151 -1.10 21.40 -7.51
CA ASP A 151 -0.74 20.38 -8.51
C ASP A 151 0.64 19.78 -8.20
N VAL A 152 1.61 20.65 -7.90
CA VAL A 152 2.96 20.23 -7.51
C VAL A 152 2.95 19.40 -6.22
N ASP A 153 2.20 19.84 -5.20
CA ASP A 153 2.08 19.11 -3.93
C ASP A 153 1.40 17.74 -4.15
N PHE A 154 0.37 17.67 -5.01
CA PHE A 154 -0.28 16.41 -5.39
C PHE A 154 0.67 15.45 -6.11
N ASP A 155 1.43 15.93 -7.09
CA ASP A 155 2.39 15.12 -7.85
C ASP A 155 3.54 14.62 -6.98
N GLU A 156 3.99 15.43 -6.01
CA GLU A 156 5.00 15.01 -5.05
C GLU A 156 4.51 13.88 -4.16
N MET A 157 3.32 14.02 -3.58
CA MET A 157 2.74 12.96 -2.74
C MET A 157 2.45 11.69 -3.54
N SER A 158 1.89 11.82 -4.75
CA SER A 158 1.56 10.66 -5.60
C SER A 158 2.82 9.86 -5.92
N ARG A 159 3.93 10.54 -6.26
CA ARG A 159 5.24 9.89 -6.47
C ARG A 159 5.80 9.22 -5.21
N GLN A 160 5.49 9.70 -4.02
CA GLN A 160 5.91 9.03 -2.78
C GLN A 160 5.10 7.77 -2.48
N ILE A 161 3.83 7.74 -2.90
CA ILE A 161 2.93 6.60 -2.68
C ILE A 161 3.19 5.47 -3.68
N GLU A 162 3.60 5.82 -4.90
CA GLU A 162 3.91 4.84 -5.96
C GLU A 162 5.28 4.17 -5.82
N ARG A 163 6.11 4.60 -4.87
CA ARG A 163 7.44 4.04 -4.60
C ARG A 163 7.37 2.80 -3.72
#